data_AF-A0A6N2UDH4-F1
#
_entry.id   AF-A0A6N2UDH4-F1
#
_cell.length_a   1.000
_cell.length_b   1.000
_cell.length_c   1.000
_cell.angle_alpha   90.00
_cell.angle_beta   90.00
_cell.angle_gamma   90.00
#
_symmetry.space_group_name_H-M   'P 1'
#
loop_
_entity.id
_entity.type
_entity.pdbx_description
1 polymer ?
#
loop_
_entity_poly.entity_id
_entity_poly.type
_entity_poly.pdbx_seq_one_letter_code
_entity_poly.pdbx_strand_id
1 'polypeptide(L)'
;MQKSWFFNNGQKYGQEELRKYFTHIYRNGVSLDESGAMELQVSVSGSQVTVSPGFAIIGGFAYENDMPIQEAVTPDPNYERIDRMVLRLDITAMEILVQRKKGVAASSPKPPQLQRDGVVYELSLAQVKVSTSGNLSVVDERADQDLCGAIRPRNLAELETMLKEYQRRFEEWFNAQQAKGWRNIYIQENDPEGAVNGSLWM
;
A
#
# COMPACT_ATOMS: atom_id res chain seq x y z
N MET A 1 32.01 4.41 -6.55
CA MET A 1 32.27 3.87 -7.90
C MET A 1 31.08 4.22 -8.78
N GLN A 2 31.30 4.73 -10.00
CA GLN A 2 30.22 5.03 -10.94
C GLN A 2 29.82 3.75 -11.68
N LYS A 3 28.52 3.57 -11.99
CA LYS A 3 28.02 2.39 -12.71
C LYS A 3 26.97 2.82 -13.74
N SER A 4 27.19 2.42 -14.99
CA SER A 4 26.20 2.52 -16.07
C SER A 4 25.43 1.20 -16.16
N TRP A 5 24.10 1.28 -16.14
CA TRP A 5 23.21 0.12 -16.13
C TRP A 5 22.89 -0.33 -17.55
N PHE A 6 22.69 -1.63 -17.74
CA PHE A 6 22.38 -2.25 -19.04
C PHE A 6 23.47 -2.16 -20.14
N PHE A 7 24.67 -1.65 -19.81
CA PHE A 7 25.87 -1.71 -20.66
C PHE A 7 26.93 -2.65 -20.06
N ASN A 8 26.91 -3.94 -20.43
CA ASN A 8 27.80 -4.96 -19.87
C ASN A 8 28.64 -5.71 -20.90
N ASN A 9 28.81 -5.16 -22.10
CA ASN A 9 29.67 -5.73 -23.15
C ASN A 9 29.37 -7.21 -23.47
N GLY A 10 28.09 -7.58 -23.54
CA GLY A 10 27.64 -8.93 -23.87
C GLY A 10 27.56 -9.93 -22.71
N GLN A 11 27.83 -9.49 -21.47
CA GLN A 11 27.66 -10.33 -20.28
C GLN A 11 26.17 -10.57 -19.93
N LYS A 12 25.90 -11.45 -18.96
CA LYS A 12 24.54 -11.65 -18.41
C LYS A 12 24.35 -10.84 -17.12
N TYR A 13 23.15 -10.31 -16.90
CA TYR A 13 22.79 -9.65 -15.64
C TYR A 13 22.40 -10.68 -14.59
N GLY A 14 22.87 -10.46 -13.36
CA GLY A 14 22.51 -11.28 -12.21
C GLY A 14 21.27 -10.77 -11.45
N GLN A 15 20.73 -11.60 -10.57
CA GLN A 15 19.63 -11.27 -9.65
C GLN A 15 19.88 -9.97 -8.90
N GLU A 16 21.08 -9.79 -8.33
CA GLU A 16 21.40 -8.61 -7.51
C GLU A 16 21.38 -7.30 -8.32
N GLU A 17 21.73 -7.37 -9.60
CA GLU A 17 21.67 -6.20 -10.47
C GLU A 17 20.21 -5.87 -10.77
N LEU A 18 19.43 -6.81 -11.29
CA LEU A 18 18.01 -6.58 -11.58
C LEU A 18 17.23 -6.13 -10.35
N ARG A 19 17.46 -6.76 -9.19
CA ARG A 19 16.85 -6.36 -7.92
C ARG A 19 17.15 -4.91 -7.58
N LYS A 20 18.42 -4.51 -7.64
CA LYS A 20 18.81 -3.12 -7.36
C LYS A 20 18.18 -2.17 -8.37
N TYR A 21 18.06 -2.53 -9.64
CA TYR A 21 17.36 -1.69 -10.64
C TYR A 21 15.92 -1.44 -10.22
N PHE A 22 15.15 -2.50 -9.96
CA PHE A 22 13.75 -2.38 -9.52
C PHE A 22 13.60 -1.66 -8.18
N THR A 23 14.57 -1.82 -7.27
CA THR A 23 14.58 -1.09 -6.00
C THR A 23 14.70 0.42 -6.21
N HIS A 24 15.34 0.91 -7.28
CA HIS A 24 15.37 2.35 -7.57
C HIS A 24 14.05 2.87 -8.16
N ILE A 25 13.27 2.00 -8.81
CA ILE A 25 12.03 2.38 -9.50
C ILE A 25 10.84 2.30 -8.56
N TYR A 26 10.69 1.19 -7.81
CA TYR A 26 9.50 0.90 -7.02
C TYR A 26 9.79 0.90 -5.51
N ARG A 27 8.81 1.38 -4.74
CA ARG A 27 8.67 1.11 -3.30
C ARG A 27 8.13 -0.31 -3.11
N ASN A 28 8.31 -0.84 -1.90
CA ASN A 28 7.68 -2.10 -1.52
C ASN A 28 6.15 -1.91 -1.46
N GLY A 29 5.40 -2.96 -1.80
CA GLY A 29 3.96 -2.98 -1.67
C GLY A 29 3.29 -4.12 -2.44
N VAL A 30 1.97 -4.21 -2.29
CA VAL A 30 1.12 -5.10 -3.09
C VAL A 30 0.57 -4.40 -4.33
N SER A 31 0.21 -5.15 -5.35
CA SER A 31 -0.42 -4.63 -6.55
C SER A 31 -1.85 -4.15 -6.28
N LEU A 32 -2.37 -3.37 -7.23
CA LEU A 32 -3.78 -3.05 -7.34
C LEU A 32 -4.36 -3.82 -8.52
N ASP A 33 -5.60 -4.28 -8.40
CA ASP A 33 -6.35 -4.85 -9.52
C ASP A 33 -6.87 -3.75 -10.46
N GLU A 34 -7.56 -4.14 -11.53
CA GLU A 34 -8.14 -3.22 -12.52
C GLU A 34 -9.18 -2.25 -11.93
N SER A 35 -9.78 -2.59 -10.79
CA SER A 35 -10.73 -1.74 -10.06
C SER A 35 -10.05 -0.76 -9.09
N GLY A 36 -8.73 -0.89 -8.92
CA GLY A 36 -7.95 -0.13 -7.95
C GLY A 36 -7.97 -0.71 -6.53
N ALA A 37 -8.55 -1.90 -6.33
CA ALA A 37 -8.52 -2.58 -5.05
C ALA A 37 -7.17 -3.27 -4.84
N MET A 38 -6.67 -3.24 -3.60
CA MET A 38 -5.40 -3.90 -3.30
C MET A 38 -5.54 -5.43 -3.40
N GLU A 39 -4.57 -6.08 -4.02
CA GLU A 39 -4.47 -7.54 -4.11
C GLU A 39 -3.96 -8.15 -2.78
N LEU A 40 -3.83 -9.49 -2.72
CA LEU A 40 -3.44 -10.22 -1.50
C LEU A 40 -4.34 -9.94 -0.31
N GLN A 41 -5.65 -9.87 -0.56
CA GLN A 41 -6.65 -9.60 0.46
C GLN A 41 -6.75 -10.73 1.47
N VAL A 42 -6.76 -10.37 2.76
CA VAL A 42 -6.97 -11.30 3.85
C VAL A 42 -8.45 -11.33 4.22
N SER A 43 -9.04 -12.52 4.26
CA SER A 43 -10.42 -12.76 4.70
C SER A 43 -10.47 -13.94 5.67
N VAL A 44 -11.57 -14.07 6.40
CA VAL A 44 -11.79 -15.18 7.35
C VAL A 44 -13.13 -15.83 7.12
N SER A 45 -13.18 -17.14 7.30
CA SER A 45 -14.41 -17.94 7.30
C SER A 45 -14.27 -19.05 8.34
N GLY A 46 -15.11 -19.01 9.37
CA GLY A 46 -14.97 -19.90 10.53
C GLY A 46 -13.59 -19.75 11.19
N SER A 47 -12.85 -20.86 11.28
CA SER A 47 -11.49 -20.92 11.82
C SER A 47 -10.38 -20.81 10.75
N GLN A 48 -10.74 -20.47 9.51
CA GLN A 48 -9.80 -20.38 8.40
C GLN A 48 -9.54 -18.93 8.01
N VAL A 49 -8.27 -18.60 7.84
CA VAL A 49 -7.80 -17.36 7.20
C VAL A 49 -7.45 -17.67 5.76
N THR A 50 -7.90 -16.84 4.83
CA THR A 50 -7.60 -16.95 3.40
C THR A 50 -6.92 -15.68 2.91
N VAL A 51 -5.82 -15.81 2.18
CA VAL A 51 -5.19 -14.73 1.42
C VAL A 51 -5.45 -14.97 -0.06
N SER A 52 -6.11 -14.01 -0.71
CA SER A 52 -6.43 -14.06 -2.14
C SER A 52 -5.17 -14.05 -3.02
N PRO A 53 -5.27 -14.47 -4.29
CA PRO A 53 -4.23 -14.27 -5.30
C PRO A 53 -3.74 -12.83 -5.38
N GLY A 54 -2.52 -12.66 -5.89
CA GLY A 54 -2.00 -11.34 -6.18
C GLY A 54 -0.50 -11.27 -6.40
N PHE A 55 -0.06 -10.05 -6.69
CA PHE A 55 1.31 -9.68 -6.98
C PHE A 55 1.83 -8.68 -5.96
N ALA A 56 3.13 -8.74 -5.67
CA ALA A 56 3.79 -7.78 -4.79
C ALA A 56 5.25 -7.58 -5.15
N ILE A 57 5.81 -6.43 -4.76
CA ILE A 57 7.23 -6.16 -4.84
C ILE A 57 7.77 -5.89 -3.44
N ILE A 58 8.84 -6.59 -3.04
CA ILE A 58 9.57 -6.35 -1.79
C ILE A 58 11.06 -6.28 -2.09
N GLY A 59 11.69 -5.13 -1.81
CA GLY A 59 13.14 -4.97 -1.93
C GLY A 59 13.68 -5.20 -3.35
N GLY A 60 12.83 -4.95 -4.37
CA GLY A 60 13.13 -5.19 -5.78
C GLY A 60 12.91 -6.63 -6.26
N PHE A 61 12.48 -7.54 -5.38
CA PHE A 61 12.01 -8.87 -5.73
C PHE A 61 10.50 -8.89 -5.94
N ALA A 62 10.04 -9.73 -6.85
CA ALA A 62 8.63 -9.92 -7.13
C ALA A 62 8.11 -11.20 -6.47
N TYR A 63 6.86 -11.14 -6.02
CA TYR A 63 6.07 -12.28 -5.55
C TYR A 63 4.77 -12.32 -6.36
N GLU A 64 4.32 -13.53 -6.69
CA GLU A 64 3.05 -13.76 -7.36
C GLU A 64 2.45 -15.08 -6.87
N ASN A 65 1.15 -15.08 -6.62
CA ASN A 65 0.35 -16.30 -6.51
C ASN A 65 -0.95 -16.14 -7.30
N ASP A 66 -1.35 -17.23 -7.96
CA ASP A 66 -2.56 -17.35 -8.76
C ASP A 66 -3.72 -18.01 -7.99
N MET A 67 -3.42 -18.70 -6.88
CA MET A 67 -4.37 -19.43 -6.06
C MET A 67 -4.48 -18.89 -4.62
N PRO A 68 -5.67 -18.97 -3.99
CA PRO A 68 -5.84 -18.58 -2.59
C PRO A 68 -4.98 -19.43 -1.65
N ILE A 69 -4.33 -18.77 -0.69
CA ILE A 69 -3.56 -19.42 0.38
C ILE A 69 -4.44 -19.50 1.61
N GLN A 70 -4.60 -20.70 2.17
CA GLN A 70 -5.47 -20.93 3.31
C GLN A 70 -4.69 -21.43 4.51
N GLU A 71 -4.98 -20.87 5.68
CA GLU A 71 -4.37 -21.29 6.94
C GLU A 71 -5.43 -21.46 8.03
N ALA A 72 -5.45 -22.63 8.65
CA ALA A 72 -6.31 -22.91 9.79
C ALA A 72 -5.72 -22.31 11.07
N VAL A 73 -6.58 -21.64 11.86
CA VAL A 73 -6.20 -20.99 13.10
C VAL A 73 -6.88 -21.66 14.28
N THR A 74 -6.08 -22.17 15.20
CA THR A 74 -6.57 -22.75 16.46
C THR A 74 -6.55 -21.68 17.56
N PRO A 75 -7.66 -21.46 18.31
CA PRO A 75 -7.69 -20.51 19.41
C PRO A 75 -6.82 -20.97 20.59
N ASP A 76 -6.40 -20.01 21.39
CA ASP A 76 -5.90 -20.32 22.75
C ASP A 76 -7.10 -20.48 23.68
N PRO A 77 -7.11 -21.46 24.61
CA PRO A 77 -8.28 -21.73 25.44
C PRO A 77 -8.53 -20.66 26.50
N ASN A 78 -7.53 -19.87 26.88
CA ASN A 78 -7.59 -18.99 28.04
C ASN A 78 -7.61 -17.51 27.67
N TYR A 79 -6.87 -17.12 26.62
CA TYR A 79 -6.70 -15.72 26.26
C TYR A 79 -6.91 -15.45 24.78
N GLU A 80 -7.34 -14.23 24.46
CA GLU A 80 -7.31 -13.75 23.07
C GLU A 80 -5.86 -13.58 22.60
N ARG A 81 -5.67 -13.63 21.28
CA ARG A 81 -4.40 -13.23 20.66
C ARG A 81 -4.63 -12.50 19.35
N ILE A 82 -3.60 -11.79 18.89
CA ILE A 82 -3.58 -11.15 17.58
C ILE A 82 -2.45 -11.81 16.79
N ASP A 83 -2.80 -12.53 15.73
CA ASP A 83 -1.86 -13.02 14.74
C ASP A 83 -1.70 -11.95 13.64
N ARG A 84 -0.67 -12.05 12.80
CA ARG A 84 -0.46 -11.14 11.67
C ARG A 84 -0.14 -11.93 10.41
N MET A 85 -0.91 -11.71 9.35
CA MET A 85 -0.58 -12.23 8.02
C MET A 85 0.45 -11.31 7.39
N VAL A 86 1.61 -11.86 7.04
CA VAL A 86 2.71 -11.11 6.44
C VAL A 86 3.08 -11.69 5.08
N LEU A 87 3.55 -10.83 4.18
CA LEU A 87 4.33 -11.25 3.03
C LEU A 87 5.81 -11.08 3.40
N ARG A 88 6.52 -12.20 3.53
CA ARG A 88 7.88 -12.27 4.07
C ARG A 88 8.88 -12.58 2.97
N LEU A 89 9.77 -11.62 2.71
CA LEU A 89 10.99 -11.83 1.93
C LEU A 89 12.08 -12.38 2.86
N ASP A 90 12.75 -13.46 2.43
CA ASP A 90 13.93 -14.01 3.08
C ASP A 90 15.06 -14.19 2.06
N ILE A 91 16.11 -13.38 2.21
CA ILE A 91 17.25 -13.39 1.29
C ILE A 91 18.07 -14.68 1.40
N THR A 92 18.14 -15.27 2.59
CA THR A 92 18.93 -16.49 2.81
C THR A 92 18.21 -17.70 2.22
N ALA A 93 16.89 -17.78 2.42
CA ALA A 93 16.07 -18.83 1.84
C ALA A 93 15.74 -18.58 0.35
N MET A 94 16.03 -17.39 -0.17
CA MET A 94 15.75 -16.97 -1.55
C MET A 94 14.27 -17.08 -1.94
N GLU A 95 13.38 -16.70 -1.03
CA GLU A 95 11.93 -16.81 -1.25
C GLU A 95 11.18 -15.59 -0.73
N ILE A 96 9.99 -15.38 -1.32
CA ILE A 96 8.95 -14.55 -0.73
C ILE A 96 7.73 -15.44 -0.53
N LEU A 97 7.20 -15.47 0.70
CA LEU A 97 6.03 -16.28 1.04
C LEU A 97 5.04 -15.50 1.90
N VAL A 98 3.76 -15.78 1.71
CA VAL A 98 2.72 -15.41 2.67
C VAL A 98 2.85 -16.34 3.89
N GLN A 99 2.93 -15.76 5.08
CA GLN A 99 3.04 -16.51 6.33
C GLN A 99 2.19 -15.87 7.43
N ARG A 100 1.59 -16.69 8.29
CA ARG A 100 1.02 -16.21 9.55
C ARG A 100 2.09 -16.13 10.63
N LYS A 101 2.32 -14.92 11.10
CA LYS A 101 3.11 -14.64 12.30
C LYS A 101 2.18 -14.75 13.51
N LYS A 102 2.25 -15.88 14.22
CA LYS A 102 1.41 -16.16 15.39
C LYS A 102 1.77 -15.21 16.54
N GLY A 103 0.74 -14.61 17.16
CA GLY A 103 0.88 -13.78 18.34
C GLY A 103 0.96 -14.54 19.65
N VAL A 104 1.20 -13.77 20.71
CA VAL A 104 1.21 -14.26 22.09
C VAL A 104 -0.17 -14.02 22.70
N ALA A 105 -0.75 -15.05 23.30
CA ALA A 105 -2.04 -14.96 23.98
C ALA A 105 -1.88 -14.20 25.31
N ALA A 106 -2.75 -13.22 25.54
CA ALA A 106 -2.70 -12.37 26.73
C ALA A 106 -4.06 -11.71 27.00
N SER A 107 -4.26 -11.18 28.21
CA SER A 107 -5.46 -10.39 28.55
C SER A 107 -5.56 -9.09 27.74
N SER A 108 -4.44 -8.57 27.25
CA SER A 108 -4.37 -7.45 26.32
C SER A 108 -3.36 -7.81 25.22
N PRO A 109 -3.78 -8.56 24.19
CA PRO A 109 -2.87 -9.04 23.16
C PRO A 109 -2.41 -7.90 22.25
N LYS A 110 -1.19 -8.02 21.72
CA LYS A 110 -0.61 -7.06 20.77
C LYS A 110 -0.21 -7.79 19.48
N PRO A 111 -0.31 -7.14 18.32
CA PRO A 111 0.15 -7.72 17.06
C PRO A 111 1.68 -7.95 17.09
N PRO A 112 2.17 -9.09 16.56
CA PRO A 112 3.60 -9.35 16.42
C PRO A 112 4.30 -8.27 15.61
N GLN A 113 5.48 -7.85 16.05
CA GLN A 113 6.28 -6.88 15.30
C GLN A 113 6.76 -7.47 13.97
N LEU A 114 6.85 -6.62 12.95
CA LEU A 114 7.42 -6.97 11.67
C LEU A 114 8.94 -7.10 11.80
N GLN A 115 9.51 -8.10 11.15
CA GLN A 115 10.94 -8.23 10.96
C GLN A 115 11.35 -7.48 9.70
N ARG A 116 12.22 -6.48 9.85
CA ARG A 116 12.75 -5.66 8.76
C ARG A 116 14.23 -5.38 9.02
N ASP A 117 15.06 -6.31 8.61
CA ASP A 117 16.51 -6.25 8.74
C ASP A 117 17.19 -6.55 7.39
N GLY A 118 18.49 -6.83 7.40
CA GLY A 118 19.26 -7.09 6.18
C GLY A 118 19.01 -8.45 5.52
N VAL A 119 18.33 -9.37 6.22
CA VAL A 119 18.07 -10.75 5.76
C VAL A 119 16.59 -10.96 5.49
N VAL A 120 15.73 -10.42 6.34
CA VAL A 120 14.29 -10.61 6.29
C VAL A 120 13.59 -9.26 6.19
N TYR A 121 12.62 -9.17 5.30
CA TYR A 121 11.74 -8.01 5.21
C TYR A 121 10.28 -8.43 5.10
N GLU A 122 9.46 -7.98 6.05
CA GLU A 122 8.04 -8.30 6.09
C GLU A 122 7.17 -7.06 5.76
N LEU A 123 6.17 -7.28 4.90
CA LEU A 123 5.01 -6.40 4.74
C LEU A 123 3.83 -6.98 5.52
N SER A 124 3.07 -6.14 6.23
CA SER A 124 1.86 -6.60 6.91
C SER A 124 0.65 -6.53 5.99
N LEU A 125 -0.01 -7.67 5.77
CA LEU A 125 -1.25 -7.69 5.01
C LEU A 125 -2.44 -7.38 5.94
N ALA A 126 -2.52 -8.07 7.07
CA ALA A 126 -3.59 -7.83 8.04
C ALA A 126 -3.27 -8.37 9.42
N GLN A 127 -3.92 -7.82 10.44
CA GLN A 127 -4.02 -8.45 11.75
C GLN A 127 -5.22 -9.40 11.76
N VAL A 128 -5.05 -10.56 12.40
CA VAL A 128 -6.12 -11.52 12.65
C VAL A 128 -6.31 -11.65 14.14
N LYS A 129 -7.39 -11.07 14.67
CA LYS A 129 -7.76 -11.26 16.07
C LYS A 129 -8.42 -12.63 16.23
N VAL A 130 -7.95 -13.39 17.22
CA VAL A 130 -8.43 -14.73 17.53
C VAL A 130 -9.03 -14.70 18.93
N SER A 131 -10.34 -14.93 19.02
CA SER A 131 -11.01 -15.07 20.32
C SER A 131 -10.78 -16.45 20.92
N THR A 132 -11.01 -16.60 22.23
CA THR A 132 -10.96 -17.91 22.91
C THR A 132 -12.02 -18.88 22.41
N SER A 133 -13.15 -18.38 21.90
CA SER A 133 -14.22 -19.17 21.28
C SER A 133 -13.91 -19.59 19.84
N GLY A 134 -12.76 -19.20 19.27
CA GLY A 134 -12.39 -19.52 17.89
C GLY A 134 -12.96 -18.59 16.82
N ASN A 135 -13.59 -17.48 17.21
CA ASN A 135 -14.02 -16.46 16.26
C ASN A 135 -12.80 -15.67 15.78
N LEU A 136 -12.77 -15.42 14.46
CA LEU A 136 -11.72 -14.64 13.82
C LEU A 136 -12.30 -13.30 13.33
N SER A 137 -11.52 -12.24 13.49
CA SER A 137 -11.78 -10.97 12.81
C SER A 137 -10.49 -10.42 12.20
N VAL A 138 -10.64 -9.68 11.10
CA VAL A 138 -9.51 -9.15 10.32
C VAL A 138 -9.51 -7.64 10.40
N VAL A 139 -8.33 -7.08 10.61
CA VAL A 139 -8.05 -5.65 10.42
C VAL A 139 -7.03 -5.53 9.30
N ASP A 140 -7.46 -4.96 8.18
CA ASP A 140 -6.62 -4.77 7.01
C ASP A 140 -5.53 -3.73 7.29
N GLU A 141 -4.27 -4.06 6.97
CA GLU A 141 -3.11 -3.19 7.15
C GLU A 141 -2.46 -2.80 5.81
N ARG A 142 -3.00 -3.28 4.67
CA ARG A 142 -2.38 -3.08 3.34
C ARG A 142 -2.32 -1.61 2.94
N ALA A 143 -3.36 -0.83 3.29
CA ALA A 143 -3.43 0.59 2.96
C ALA A 143 -2.44 1.45 3.77
N ASP A 144 -1.94 0.96 4.91
CA ASP A 144 -0.95 1.65 5.73
C ASP A 144 0.42 1.54 5.06
N GLN A 145 0.96 2.69 4.64
CA GLN A 145 2.23 2.77 3.93
C GLN A 145 3.45 2.42 4.79
N ASP A 146 3.35 2.52 6.11
CA ASP A 146 4.41 2.14 7.03
C ASP A 146 4.42 0.63 7.27
N LEU A 147 3.32 -0.07 7.02
CA LEU A 147 3.17 -1.51 7.22
C LEU A 147 3.26 -2.31 5.91
N CYS A 148 2.66 -1.83 4.84
CA CYS A 148 2.65 -2.46 3.52
C CYS A 148 2.63 -1.44 2.38
N GLY A 149 1.47 -0.83 2.14
CA GLY A 149 1.21 0.06 1.00
C GLY A 149 1.07 -0.67 -0.34
N ALA A 150 0.63 0.08 -1.35
CA ALA A 150 0.62 -0.37 -2.74
C ALA A 150 1.99 -0.15 -3.40
N ILE A 151 2.29 -0.94 -4.44
CA ILE A 151 3.43 -0.70 -5.33
C ILE A 151 3.32 0.71 -5.89
N ARG A 152 4.36 1.51 -5.69
CA ARG A 152 4.39 2.90 -6.14
C ARG A 152 5.78 3.32 -6.59
N PRO A 153 5.89 4.19 -7.61
CA PRO A 153 7.19 4.73 -8.03
C PRO A 153 7.89 5.45 -6.88
N ARG A 154 9.22 5.35 -6.80
CA ARG A 154 10.00 6.05 -5.76
C ARG A 154 10.09 7.55 -5.98
N ASN A 155 10.17 7.95 -7.25
CA ASN A 155 10.36 9.33 -7.67
C ASN A 155 9.07 9.84 -8.30
N LEU A 156 8.12 10.23 -7.45
CA LEU A 156 6.92 10.96 -7.86
C LEU A 156 7.06 12.47 -7.65
N ALA A 157 8.17 12.93 -7.07
CA ALA A 157 8.37 14.33 -6.70
C ALA A 157 8.18 15.32 -7.87
N GLU A 158 8.59 14.95 -9.08
CA GLU A 158 8.36 15.77 -10.27
C GLU A 158 6.87 15.86 -10.63
N LEU A 159 6.15 14.74 -10.60
CA LEU A 159 4.70 14.70 -10.82
C LEU A 159 3.96 15.48 -9.72
N GLU A 160 4.33 15.31 -8.46
CA GLU A 160 3.75 16.06 -7.34
C GLU A 160 4.01 17.56 -7.47
N THR A 161 5.22 17.95 -7.89
CA THR A 161 5.57 19.35 -8.14
C THR A 161 4.75 19.92 -9.30
N MET A 162 4.60 19.16 -10.38
CA MET A 162 3.79 19.52 -11.54
C MET A 162 2.31 19.70 -11.16
N LEU A 163 1.74 18.77 -10.39
CA LEU A 163 0.36 18.86 -9.91
C LEU A 163 0.14 20.07 -9.01
N LYS A 164 1.07 20.35 -8.08
CA LYS A 164 1.03 21.56 -7.24
C LYS A 164 1.09 22.83 -8.08
N GLU A 165 1.94 22.86 -9.10
CA GLU A 165 2.05 24.01 -10.00
C GLU A 165 0.78 24.22 -10.84
N TYR A 166 0.15 23.15 -11.32
CA TYR A 166 -1.15 23.25 -12.00
C TYR A 166 -2.23 23.77 -11.08
N GLN A 167 -2.29 23.29 -9.84
CA GLN A 167 -3.24 23.79 -8.85
C GLN A 167 -3.01 25.28 -8.57
N ARG A 168 -1.76 25.70 -8.35
CA ARG A 168 -1.40 27.12 -8.17
C ARG A 168 -1.84 27.98 -9.35
N ARG A 169 -1.55 27.55 -10.59
CA ARG A 169 -1.95 28.28 -11.80
C ARG A 169 -3.46 28.37 -11.96
N PHE A 170 -4.16 27.28 -11.66
CA PHE A 170 -5.61 27.26 -11.68
C PHE A 170 -6.17 28.25 -10.65
N GLU A 171 -5.67 28.24 -9.42
CA GLU A 171 -6.08 29.17 -8.36
C GLU A 171 -5.79 30.63 -8.75
N GLU A 172 -4.63 30.93 -9.31
CA GLU A 172 -4.30 32.27 -9.81
C GLU A 172 -5.24 32.73 -10.93
N TRP A 173 -5.44 31.88 -11.94
CA TRP A 173 -6.38 32.16 -13.01
C TRP A 173 -7.79 32.36 -12.47
N PHE A 174 -8.26 31.44 -11.63
CA PHE A 174 -9.60 31.44 -11.07
C PHE A 174 -9.85 32.71 -10.25
N ASN A 175 -8.91 33.09 -9.37
CA ASN A 175 -8.94 34.35 -8.63
C ASN A 175 -8.91 35.57 -9.54
N ALA A 176 -8.18 35.53 -10.66
CA ALA A 176 -8.17 36.61 -11.64
C ALA A 176 -9.48 36.72 -12.44
N GLN A 177 -10.25 35.63 -12.58
CA GLN A 177 -11.56 35.63 -13.23
C GLN A 177 -12.72 36.03 -12.31
N GLN A 178 -12.55 35.90 -10.98
CA GLN A 178 -13.55 36.37 -10.02
C GLN A 178 -13.87 37.84 -10.28
N ALA A 179 -15.17 38.14 -10.43
CA ALA A 179 -15.72 39.46 -10.73
C ALA A 179 -15.27 40.17 -12.03
N LYS A 180 -14.52 39.53 -12.95
CA LYS A 180 -14.02 40.17 -14.19
C LYS A 180 -14.57 39.59 -15.51
N GLY A 181 -15.34 38.50 -15.45
CA GLY A 181 -15.99 37.90 -16.61
C GLY A 181 -17.38 38.47 -16.92
N TRP A 182 -17.91 38.21 -18.11
CA TRP A 182 -19.29 38.57 -18.50
C TRP A 182 -20.36 37.77 -17.72
N ARG A 183 -19.94 36.65 -17.11
CA ARG A 183 -20.65 35.92 -16.07
C ARG A 183 -19.72 35.84 -14.87
N ASN A 184 -20.19 36.30 -13.73
CA ASN A 184 -19.36 36.43 -12.55
C ASN A 184 -19.38 35.12 -11.76
N ILE A 185 -18.26 34.81 -11.11
CA ILE A 185 -18.19 33.77 -10.07
C ILE A 185 -18.03 34.50 -8.74
N TYR A 186 -18.97 34.28 -7.83
CA TYR A 186 -18.98 34.86 -6.48
C TYR A 186 -18.78 33.76 -5.45
N ILE A 187 -17.83 33.98 -4.53
CA ILE A 187 -17.50 33.04 -3.45
C ILE A 187 -17.65 33.78 -2.13
N GLN A 188 -18.86 33.81 -1.61
CA GLN A 188 -19.24 34.59 -0.41
C GLN A 188 -20.54 34.06 0.18
N GLU A 189 -20.73 34.29 1.48
CA GLU A 189 -21.89 33.75 2.21
C GLU A 189 -23.20 34.48 1.90
N ASN A 190 -23.13 35.74 1.47
CA ASN A 190 -24.29 36.59 1.21
C ASN A 190 -24.53 36.77 -0.29
N ASP A 191 -25.76 37.08 -0.68
CA ASP A 191 -26.16 37.30 -2.08
C ASP A 191 -25.26 38.35 -2.76
N PRO A 192 -24.62 38.03 -3.88
CA PRO A 192 -23.72 38.97 -4.55
C PRO A 192 -24.44 40.16 -5.17
N GLU A 193 -24.09 41.37 -4.70
CA GLU A 193 -24.57 42.61 -5.29
C GLU A 193 -24.06 42.78 -6.73
N GLY A 194 -24.97 43.11 -7.66
CA GLY A 194 -24.65 43.37 -9.06
C GLY A 194 -24.48 42.12 -9.94
N ALA A 195 -24.90 40.94 -9.47
CA ALA A 195 -24.87 39.71 -10.26
C ALA A 195 -25.74 39.80 -11.53
N VAL A 196 -25.19 39.34 -12.66
CA VAL A 196 -25.90 39.25 -13.94
C VAL A 196 -26.47 37.85 -14.18
N ASN A 197 -27.47 37.73 -15.05
CA ASN A 197 -28.08 36.44 -15.37
C ASN A 197 -27.03 35.43 -15.89
N GLY A 198 -26.95 34.27 -15.23
CA GLY A 198 -25.96 33.22 -15.51
C GLY A 198 -24.66 33.33 -14.70
N SER A 199 -24.59 34.23 -13.71
CA SER A 199 -23.52 34.21 -12.70
C SER A 199 -23.61 32.94 -11.84
N LEU A 200 -22.45 32.45 -11.40
CA LEU A 200 -22.33 31.33 -10.48
C LEU A 200 -22.07 31.87 -9.07
N TRP A 201 -22.85 31.39 -8.10
CA TRP A 201 -22.67 31.70 -6.68
C TRP A 201 -22.37 30.40 -5.94
N MET A 202 -21.25 30.40 -5.22
CA MET A 202 -20.71 29.25 -4.51
C MET A 202 -20.35 29.61 -3.08
#